data_AF-A0A855XBL1-F1
#
_entry.id   AF-A0A855XBL1-F1
#
_cell.length_a   1.000
_cell.length_b   1.000
_cell.length_c   1.000
_cell.angle_alpha   90.00
_cell.angle_beta   90.00
_cell.angle_gamma   90.00
#
_symmetry.space_group_name_H-M   'P 1'
#
loop_
_entity.id
_entity.type
_entity.pdbx_description
1 polymer ?
#
loop_
_entity_poly.entity_id
_entity_poly.type
_entity_poly.pdbx_seq_one_letter_code
_entity_poly.pdbx_strand_id
1 'polypeptide(L)'
;MGALGRFISHVRQGRFDLIGKAISERVPWWLFHKGKAFIYVLNRPTSPDASTPPLPAPYHCRAATREEMPACSRITGLDVTEYHRRFEAGDVCYGVFANNRPVNINWVHSGSCYIRGMGYSLVSAAVDKYIYGIMTDPAERGKGLYKRCLVNLAHHFFAAGAERLIQMVEDGNTPVLNTLPQLGYVKTQEIRHVTVLGIKRTRATDLTTHVDSVRWFIKLPKDRFVI
;
A
#
# COMPACT_ATOMS: atom_id res chain seq x y z
N MET A 1 -30.93 -1.28 -3.38
CA MET A 1 -31.24 -1.22 -1.93
C MET A 1 -30.42 -0.09 -1.30
N GLY A 2 -31.09 0.92 -0.73
CA GLY A 2 -30.39 2.05 -0.09
C GLY A 2 -29.57 1.63 1.13
N ALA A 3 -28.58 2.41 1.53
CA ALA A 3 -27.68 2.04 2.62
C ALA A 3 -28.37 1.96 4.01
N LEU A 4 -29.57 2.55 4.19
CA LEU A 4 -30.42 2.30 5.35
C LEU A 4 -30.95 0.84 5.38
N GLY A 5 -31.28 0.27 4.23
CA GLY A 5 -31.74 -1.12 4.12
C GLY A 5 -30.65 -2.14 4.47
N ARG A 6 -29.39 -1.84 4.11
CA ARG A 6 -28.23 -2.67 4.50
C ARG A 6 -27.97 -2.63 6.00
N PHE A 7 -28.07 -1.45 6.62
CA PHE A 7 -27.94 -1.29 8.07
C PHE A 7 -28.98 -2.14 8.84
N ILE A 8 -30.26 -2.01 8.47
CA ILE A 8 -31.35 -2.77 9.12
C ILE A 8 -31.16 -4.28 8.93
N SER A 9 -30.71 -4.71 7.75
CA SER A 9 -30.40 -6.11 7.48
C SER A 9 -29.27 -6.64 8.37
N HIS A 10 -28.21 -5.86 8.61
CA HIS A 10 -27.09 -6.28 9.46
C HIS A 10 -27.46 -6.33 10.95
N VAL A 11 -28.29 -5.39 11.43
CA VAL A 11 -28.86 -5.42 12.79
C VAL A 11 -29.67 -6.68 13.00
N ARG A 12 -30.58 -7.02 12.08
CA ARG A 12 -31.41 -8.22 12.16
C ARG A 12 -30.61 -9.53 12.12
N GLN A 13 -29.43 -9.52 11.51
CA GLN A 13 -28.55 -10.69 11.40
C GLN A 13 -27.51 -10.77 12.54
N GLY A 14 -27.53 -9.85 13.52
CA GLY A 14 -26.52 -9.80 14.58
C GLY A 14 -25.10 -9.50 14.11
N ARG A 15 -24.94 -8.93 12.90
CA ARG A 15 -23.64 -8.63 12.27
C ARG A 15 -23.15 -7.24 12.66
N PHE A 16 -22.87 -7.07 13.95
CA PHE A 16 -22.42 -5.78 14.52
C PHE A 16 -21.09 -5.29 13.95
N ASP A 17 -20.25 -6.20 13.45
CA ASP A 17 -19.04 -5.90 12.70
C ASP A 17 -19.32 -5.09 11.42
N LEU A 18 -20.38 -5.45 10.68
CA LEU A 18 -20.77 -4.75 9.45
C LEU A 18 -21.48 -3.42 9.72
N ILE A 19 -22.18 -3.30 10.85
CA ILE A 19 -22.79 -2.04 11.28
C ILE A 19 -21.70 -0.98 11.53
N GLY A 20 -20.65 -1.36 12.27
CA GLY A 20 -19.52 -0.47 12.52
C GLY A 20 -18.86 0.02 11.24
N LYS A 21 -18.71 -0.88 10.25
CA LYS A 21 -18.18 -0.53 8.93
C LYS A 21 -19.08 0.48 8.19
N ALA A 22 -20.38 0.20 8.09
CA ALA A 22 -21.34 1.06 7.40
C ALA A 22 -21.49 2.45 8.03
N ILE A 23 -21.36 2.56 9.36
CA ILE A 23 -21.30 3.86 10.05
C ILE A 23 -19.99 4.56 9.70
N SER A 24 -18.83 3.89 9.81
CA SER A 24 -17.52 4.49 9.55
C SER A 24 -17.34 5.04 8.13
N GLU A 25 -18.08 4.52 7.15
CA GLU A 25 -18.10 5.03 5.76
C GLU A 25 -18.87 6.35 5.61
N ARG A 26 -19.71 6.72 6.59
CA ARG A 26 -20.63 7.87 6.52
C ARG A 26 -20.30 8.98 7.50
N VAL A 27 -19.59 8.67 8.58
CA VAL A 27 -19.09 9.70 9.48
C VAL A 27 -17.70 10.15 9.05
N PRO A 28 -17.33 11.41 9.33
CA PRO A 28 -15.97 11.87 9.11
C PRO A 28 -14.96 10.90 9.73
N TRP A 29 -13.88 10.62 9.01
CA TRP A 29 -12.85 9.67 9.43
C TRP A 29 -12.24 9.99 10.82
N TRP A 30 -12.31 11.26 11.24
CA TRP A 30 -11.85 11.70 12.56
C TRP A 30 -12.81 11.29 13.70
N LEU A 31 -14.08 11.02 13.41
CA LEU A 31 -15.08 10.67 14.41
C LEU A 31 -15.01 9.17 14.76
N PHE A 32 -15.09 8.32 13.74
CA PHE A 32 -14.95 6.86 13.88
C PHE A 32 -14.29 6.26 12.65
N HIS A 33 -13.12 5.66 12.83
CA HIS A 33 -12.46 4.88 11.79
C HIS A 33 -11.85 3.61 12.40
N LYS A 34 -11.95 2.50 11.69
CA LYS A 34 -11.33 1.23 12.06
C LYS A 34 -10.67 0.64 10.82
N GLY A 35 -9.37 0.42 10.89
CA GLY A 35 -8.57 -0.15 9.82
C GLY A 35 -7.82 -1.39 10.29
N LYS A 36 -7.58 -2.32 9.35
CA LYS A 36 -6.68 -3.44 9.56
C LYS A 36 -5.79 -3.58 8.32
N ALA A 37 -4.50 -3.74 8.55
CA ALA A 37 -3.53 -3.94 7.48
C ALA A 37 -2.47 -4.95 7.91
N PHE A 38 -1.69 -5.41 6.94
CA PHE A 38 -0.60 -6.35 7.15
C PHE A 38 0.68 -5.79 6.55
N ILE A 39 1.81 -5.99 7.23
CA ILE A 39 3.13 -5.77 6.65
C ILE A 39 3.60 -7.07 6.01
N TYR A 40 4.01 -6.97 4.76
CA TYR A 40 4.64 -8.01 3.98
C TYR A 40 6.09 -7.61 3.71
N VAL A 41 7.00 -8.56 3.86
CA VAL A 41 8.43 -8.37 3.64
C VAL A 41 8.96 -9.43 2.69
N LEU A 42 9.73 -8.98 1.71
CA LEU A 42 10.53 -9.83 0.83
C LEU A 42 12.01 -9.56 1.15
N ASN A 43 12.77 -10.60 1.52
CA ASN A 43 14.18 -10.48 1.96
C ASN A 43 15.19 -10.95 0.89
N ARG A 44 14.70 -11.44 -0.25
CA ARG A 44 15.52 -11.91 -1.37
C ARG A 44 14.76 -11.69 -2.66
N PRO A 45 15.44 -11.50 -3.80
CA PRO A 45 14.74 -11.42 -5.07
C PRO A 45 13.88 -12.66 -5.25
N THR A 46 12.65 -12.46 -5.74
CA THR A 46 11.82 -13.58 -6.17
C THR A 46 12.62 -14.34 -7.23
N SER A 47 12.85 -15.63 -7.03
CA SER A 47 13.37 -16.44 -8.13
C SER A 47 12.35 -16.30 -9.26
N PRO A 48 12.74 -15.91 -10.49
CA PRO A 48 11.82 -15.90 -11.60
C PRO A 48 11.38 -17.34 -11.80
N ASP A 49 10.27 -17.68 -11.16
CA ASP A 49 9.62 -18.93 -11.41
C ASP A 49 9.36 -18.95 -12.92
N ALA A 50 9.57 -20.11 -13.57
CA ALA A 50 9.39 -20.23 -15.01
C ALA A 50 8.00 -19.75 -15.48
N SER A 51 7.06 -19.64 -14.53
CA SER A 51 5.69 -19.13 -14.68
C SER A 51 5.52 -17.61 -14.79
N THR A 52 6.52 -16.76 -14.52
CA THR A 52 6.37 -15.29 -14.67
C THR A 52 7.14 -14.77 -15.88
N PRO A 53 6.53 -14.80 -17.08
CA PRO A 53 7.20 -14.32 -18.28
C PRO A 53 7.49 -12.81 -18.19
N PRO A 54 8.50 -12.32 -18.93
CA PRO A 54 8.80 -10.89 -19.01
C PRO A 54 7.57 -10.09 -19.45
N LEU A 55 7.54 -8.79 -19.16
CA LEU A 55 6.46 -7.94 -19.64
C LEU A 55 6.33 -8.07 -21.18
N PRO A 56 5.15 -8.42 -21.72
CA PRO A 56 5.00 -8.54 -23.16
C PRO A 56 5.08 -7.16 -23.81
N ALA A 57 5.44 -7.08 -25.09
CA ALA A 57 5.29 -5.83 -25.83
C ALA A 57 3.80 -5.38 -25.83
N PRO A 58 3.51 -4.06 -25.77
CA PRO A 58 4.43 -2.91 -25.76
C PRO A 58 4.83 -2.43 -24.35
N TYR A 59 4.68 -3.28 -23.32
CA TYR A 59 4.87 -2.87 -21.92
C TYR A 59 6.34 -2.86 -21.51
N HIS A 60 6.76 -1.81 -20.81
CA HIS A 60 8.09 -1.73 -20.20
C HIS A 60 8.01 -1.17 -18.78
N CYS A 61 8.89 -1.65 -17.89
CA CYS A 61 8.95 -1.21 -16.50
C CYS A 61 10.14 -0.26 -16.31
N ARG A 62 9.91 0.93 -15.75
CA ARG A 62 10.97 1.91 -15.45
C ARG A 62 10.53 2.92 -14.40
N ALA A 63 11.48 3.72 -13.91
CA ALA A 63 11.16 4.92 -13.17
C ALA A 63 10.47 5.95 -14.08
N ALA A 64 9.48 6.65 -13.52
CA ALA A 64 8.84 7.79 -14.13
C ALA A 64 9.71 9.04 -13.94
N THR A 65 9.79 9.89 -14.96
CA THR A 65 10.47 11.18 -14.84
C THR A 65 9.55 12.23 -14.22
N ARG A 66 10.12 13.37 -13.82
CA ARG A 66 9.34 14.47 -13.22
C ARG A 66 8.25 14.98 -14.17
N GLU A 67 8.53 15.01 -15.46
CA GLU A 67 7.64 15.46 -16.53
C GLU A 67 6.45 14.51 -16.73
N GLU A 68 6.58 13.24 -16.31
CA GLU A 68 5.55 12.22 -16.44
C GLU A 68 4.56 12.19 -15.26
N MET A 69 4.86 12.91 -14.17
CA MET A 69 4.01 12.96 -12.97
C MET A 69 2.55 13.35 -13.25
N PRO A 70 2.24 14.33 -14.13
CA PRO A 70 0.85 14.62 -14.50
C PRO A 70 0.13 13.44 -15.17
N ALA A 71 0.84 12.59 -15.91
CA ALA A 71 0.25 11.39 -16.51
C ALA A 71 0.01 10.30 -15.46
N CYS A 72 0.95 10.12 -14.54
CA CYS A 72 0.82 9.16 -13.45
C CYS A 72 -0.30 9.56 -12.46
N SER A 73 -0.48 10.85 -12.17
CA SER A 73 -1.52 11.33 -11.24
C SER A 73 -2.93 11.08 -11.76
N ARG A 74 -3.14 11.15 -13.08
CA ARG A 74 -4.43 10.82 -13.72
C ARG A 74 -4.88 9.38 -13.46
N ILE A 75 -3.96 8.43 -13.31
CA ILE A 75 -4.30 7.01 -13.04
C ILE A 75 -4.88 6.85 -11.63
N THR A 76 -4.37 7.59 -10.65
CA THR A 76 -4.80 7.50 -9.26
C THR A 76 -5.94 8.45 -8.92
N GLY A 77 -6.14 9.49 -9.73
CA GLY A 77 -7.06 10.59 -9.41
C GLY A 77 -6.55 11.49 -8.28
N LEU A 78 -5.28 11.36 -7.88
CA LEU A 78 -4.66 12.24 -6.91
C LEU A 78 -4.21 13.54 -7.57
N ASP A 79 -4.12 14.60 -6.77
CA ASP A 79 -3.57 15.88 -7.21
C ASP A 79 -2.10 15.73 -7.62
N VAL A 80 -1.70 16.40 -8.70
CA VAL A 80 -0.30 16.36 -9.19
C VAL A 80 0.68 16.96 -8.19
N THR A 81 0.24 17.89 -7.34
CA THR A 81 1.07 18.46 -6.27
C THR A 81 1.50 17.41 -5.26
N GLU A 82 0.68 16.38 -5.00
CA GLU A 82 1.05 15.26 -4.13
C GLU A 82 2.13 14.39 -4.78
N TYR A 83 2.14 14.25 -6.12
CA TYR A 83 3.19 13.54 -6.84
C TYR A 83 4.52 14.30 -6.78
N HIS A 84 4.48 15.62 -7.01
CA HIS A 84 5.67 16.46 -6.87
C HIS A 84 6.22 16.45 -5.45
N ARG A 85 5.35 16.54 -4.43
CA ARG A 85 5.75 16.45 -3.02
C ARG A 85 6.51 15.15 -2.71
N ARG A 86 6.03 14.01 -3.21
CA ARG A 86 6.71 12.71 -3.02
C ARG A 86 8.05 12.66 -3.72
N PHE A 87 8.08 13.12 -4.97
CA PHE A 87 9.32 13.18 -5.76
C PHE A 87 10.37 14.08 -5.10
N GLU A 88 9.97 15.26 -4.61
CA GLU A 88 10.84 16.20 -3.90
C GLU A 88 11.33 15.68 -2.54
N ALA A 89 10.58 14.75 -1.93
CA ALA A 89 11.00 14.04 -0.73
C ALA A 89 11.99 12.89 -1.00
N GLY A 90 12.35 12.65 -2.27
CA GLY A 90 13.28 11.61 -2.68
C GLY A 90 12.63 10.25 -2.98
N ASP A 91 11.29 10.19 -3.01
CA ASP A 91 10.60 8.97 -3.42
C ASP A 91 10.66 8.81 -4.95
N VAL A 92 10.70 7.56 -5.39
CA VAL A 92 10.76 7.23 -6.81
C VAL A 92 9.46 6.56 -7.23
N CYS A 93 8.79 7.11 -8.24
CA CYS A 93 7.64 6.48 -8.85
C CYS A 93 8.11 5.53 -9.95
N TYR A 94 7.95 4.23 -9.76
CA TYR A 94 8.13 3.22 -10.81
C TYR A 94 6.81 2.88 -11.45
N GLY A 95 6.83 2.52 -12.73
CA GLY A 95 5.62 2.11 -13.42
C GLY A 95 5.86 1.17 -14.58
N VAL A 96 4.77 0.57 -15.01
CA VAL A 96 4.67 -0.09 -16.32
C VAL A 96 4.06 0.92 -17.29
N PHE A 97 4.69 1.05 -18.45
CA PHE A 97 4.32 1.98 -19.50
C PHE A 97 3.99 1.21 -20.79
N ALA A 98 2.90 1.59 -21.44
CA ALA A 98 2.53 1.12 -22.77
C ALA A 98 2.59 2.31 -23.72
N ASN A 99 3.49 2.29 -24.71
CA ASN A 99 3.70 3.42 -25.64
C ASN A 99 3.90 4.77 -24.89
N ASN A 100 4.76 4.78 -23.87
CA ASN A 100 5.03 5.93 -22.98
C ASN A 100 3.86 6.42 -22.12
N ARG A 101 2.70 5.76 -22.16
CA ARG A 101 1.59 6.02 -21.23
C ARG A 101 1.73 5.14 -19.99
N PRO A 102 1.76 5.69 -18.77
CA PRO A 102 1.75 4.87 -17.56
C PRO A 102 0.42 4.10 -17.47
N VAL A 103 0.51 2.81 -17.15
CA VAL A 103 -0.65 1.89 -17.00
C VAL A 103 -0.67 1.19 -15.65
N ASN A 104 0.47 1.11 -14.98
CA ASN A 104 0.62 0.71 -13.59
C ASN A 104 1.69 1.58 -12.95
N ILE A 105 1.50 1.98 -11.70
CA ILE A 105 2.48 2.76 -10.94
C ILE A 105 2.62 2.23 -9.52
N ASN A 106 3.80 2.46 -8.94
CA ASN A 106 4.21 2.07 -7.60
C ASN A 106 5.18 3.14 -7.09
N TRP A 107 4.89 3.74 -5.95
CA TRP A 107 5.85 4.62 -5.28
C TRP A 107 6.80 3.79 -4.41
N VAL A 108 8.04 4.23 -4.31
CA VAL A 108 9.06 3.60 -3.48
C VAL A 108 9.72 4.65 -2.59
N HIS A 109 9.64 4.41 -1.28
CA HIS A 109 10.31 5.20 -0.25
C HIS A 109 11.50 4.41 0.31
N SER A 110 12.59 5.11 0.65
CA SER A 110 13.77 4.52 1.31
C SER A 110 13.85 5.01 2.75
N GLY A 111 14.12 4.10 3.70
CA GLY A 111 14.19 4.46 5.11
C GLY A 111 12.83 4.47 5.80
N SER A 112 12.77 5.18 6.94
CA SER A 112 11.64 5.18 7.85
C SER A 112 10.59 6.23 7.48
N CYS A 113 9.31 5.86 7.55
CA CYS A 113 8.19 6.76 7.23
C CYS A 113 7.01 6.62 8.20
N TYR A 114 6.05 7.53 8.08
CA TYR A 114 4.77 7.44 8.77
C TYR A 114 3.63 7.22 7.78
N ILE A 115 2.92 6.10 7.93
CA ILE A 115 1.79 5.72 7.08
C ILE A 115 0.51 6.24 7.74
N ARG A 116 0.00 7.35 7.21
CA ARG A 116 -1.10 8.13 7.81
C ARG A 116 -2.40 7.34 7.93
N GLY A 117 -2.75 6.57 6.91
CA GLY A 117 -4.00 5.79 6.86
C GLY A 117 -4.13 4.78 8.00
N MET A 118 -3.01 4.23 8.46
CA MET A 118 -2.96 3.23 9.53
C MET A 118 -2.36 3.77 10.83
N GLY A 119 -2.01 5.05 10.87
CA GLY A 119 -1.37 5.66 12.02
C GLY A 119 -0.09 4.94 12.45
N TYR A 120 0.66 4.41 11.48
CA TYR A 120 1.75 3.46 11.73
C TYR A 120 3.11 4.07 11.38
N SER A 121 4.08 3.91 12.28
CA SER A 121 5.45 4.32 12.06
C SER A 121 6.25 3.11 11.53
N LEU A 122 6.53 3.09 10.24
CA LEU A 122 7.43 2.09 9.67
C LEU A 122 8.87 2.49 9.98
N VAL A 123 9.56 1.67 10.78
CA VAL A 123 10.98 1.84 11.10
C VAL A 123 11.79 0.90 10.22
N SER A 124 12.59 1.49 9.33
CA SER A 124 13.38 0.78 8.32
C SER A 124 14.69 1.53 8.06
N ALA A 125 15.72 0.76 7.69
CA ALA A 125 17.01 1.30 7.27
C ALA A 125 16.90 1.93 5.88
N ALA A 126 17.83 2.81 5.52
CA ALA A 126 17.85 3.46 4.21
C ALA A 126 17.99 2.47 3.03
N VAL A 127 18.59 1.30 3.29
CA VAL A 127 18.71 0.21 2.30
C VAL A 127 17.38 -0.48 2.02
N ASP A 128 16.45 -0.48 2.98
CA ASP A 128 15.11 -1.03 2.77
C ASP A 128 14.30 -0.16 1.80
N LYS A 129 13.31 -0.78 1.14
CA LYS A 129 12.42 -0.11 0.19
C LYS A 129 10.98 -0.38 0.55
N TYR A 130 10.24 0.66 0.91
CA TYR A 130 8.80 0.59 1.13
C TYR A 130 8.06 0.91 -0.16
N ILE A 131 7.35 -0.08 -0.70
CA ILE A 131 6.55 0.06 -1.93
C ILE A 131 5.11 0.38 -1.54
N TYR A 132 4.56 1.46 -2.09
CA TYR A 132 3.25 1.97 -1.72
C TYR A 132 2.57 2.70 -2.89
N GLY A 133 1.33 3.18 -2.68
CA GLY A 133 0.64 4.01 -3.67
C GLY A 133 0.41 3.30 -5.01
N ILE A 134 0.18 1.99 -4.96
CA ILE A 134 0.10 1.13 -6.14
C ILE A 134 -1.25 1.32 -6.82
N MET A 135 -1.24 1.56 -8.13
CA MET A 135 -2.46 1.62 -8.94
C MET A 135 -2.22 1.05 -10.32
N THR A 136 -3.20 0.30 -10.83
CA THR A 136 -3.27 -0.15 -12.22
C THR A 136 -4.50 0.47 -12.86
N ASP A 137 -4.31 1.06 -14.03
CA ASP A 137 -5.38 1.55 -14.91
C ASP A 137 -6.48 0.47 -15.02
N PRO A 138 -7.75 0.79 -14.73
CA PRO A 138 -8.84 -0.18 -14.82
C PRO A 138 -8.89 -0.98 -16.13
N ALA A 139 -8.57 -0.37 -17.27
CA ALA A 139 -8.57 -1.03 -18.57
C ALA A 139 -7.41 -2.04 -18.77
N GLU A 140 -6.44 -2.00 -17.86
CA GLU A 140 -5.20 -2.78 -17.92
C GLU A 140 -5.13 -3.85 -16.82
N ARG A 141 -6.18 -3.95 -15.98
CA ARG A 141 -6.30 -4.97 -14.94
C ARG A 141 -6.49 -6.37 -15.53
N GLY A 142 -6.11 -7.39 -14.75
CA GLY A 142 -6.19 -8.79 -15.18
C GLY A 142 -5.05 -9.24 -16.10
N LYS A 143 -4.21 -8.32 -16.60
CA LYS A 143 -3.08 -8.64 -17.50
C LYS A 143 -1.78 -9.03 -16.76
N GLY A 144 -1.82 -9.14 -15.43
CA GLY A 144 -0.66 -9.49 -14.62
C GLY A 144 0.43 -8.42 -14.51
N LEU A 145 0.16 -7.18 -14.94
CA LEU A 145 1.15 -6.09 -14.96
C LEU A 145 1.73 -5.79 -13.58
N TYR A 146 0.89 -5.74 -12.55
CA TYR A 146 1.32 -5.53 -11.15
C TYR A 146 2.34 -6.59 -10.69
N LYS A 147 2.02 -7.87 -10.89
CA LYS A 147 2.89 -8.99 -10.50
C LYS A 147 4.26 -8.89 -11.19
N ARG A 148 4.26 -8.66 -12.50
CA ARG A 148 5.50 -8.54 -13.30
C ARG A 148 6.30 -7.29 -12.94
N CYS A 149 5.62 -6.17 -12.67
CA CYS A 149 6.27 -4.95 -12.18
C CYS A 149 6.99 -5.21 -10.86
N LEU A 150 6.32 -5.84 -9.88
CA LEU A 150 6.94 -6.18 -8.60
C LEU A 150 8.15 -7.10 -8.73
N VAL A 151 8.11 -8.09 -9.63
CA VAL A 151 9.28 -8.95 -9.90
C VAL A 151 10.45 -8.13 -10.46
N ASN A 152 10.19 -7.27 -11.46
CA ASN A 152 11.21 -6.38 -12.01
C ASN A 152 11.80 -5.44 -10.93
N LEU A 153 10.94 -4.86 -10.07
CA LEU A 153 11.39 -4.01 -8.97
C LEU A 153 12.20 -4.79 -7.94
N ALA A 154 11.81 -6.01 -7.59
CA ALA A 154 12.59 -6.89 -6.73
C ALA A 154 14.00 -7.10 -7.28
N HIS A 155 14.11 -7.56 -8.52
CA HIS A 155 15.43 -7.75 -9.13
C HIS A 155 16.25 -6.45 -9.16
N HIS A 156 15.65 -5.34 -9.58
CA HIS A 156 16.33 -4.05 -9.64
C HIS A 156 16.86 -3.62 -8.27
N PHE A 157 16.03 -3.62 -7.23
CA PHE A 157 16.43 -3.12 -5.91
C PHE A 157 17.39 -4.06 -5.19
N PHE A 158 17.20 -5.37 -5.27
CA PHE A 158 18.15 -6.32 -4.67
C PHE A 158 19.52 -6.26 -5.38
N ALA A 159 19.55 -6.12 -6.70
CA ALA A 159 20.80 -5.90 -7.43
C ALA A 159 21.48 -4.56 -7.05
N ALA A 160 20.69 -3.56 -6.65
CA ALA A 160 21.17 -2.28 -6.14
C ALA A 160 21.49 -2.30 -4.62
N GLY A 161 21.46 -3.47 -3.97
CA GLY A 161 21.85 -3.62 -2.56
C GLY A 161 20.74 -3.39 -1.53
N ALA A 162 19.47 -3.39 -1.93
CA ALA A 162 18.38 -3.39 -0.97
C ALA A 162 18.36 -4.71 -0.18
N GLU A 163 18.13 -4.63 1.14
CA GLU A 163 18.01 -5.83 1.99
C GLU A 163 16.57 -6.35 2.05
N ARG A 164 15.59 -5.43 1.99
CA ARG A 164 14.17 -5.77 2.13
C ARG A 164 13.30 -4.91 1.24
N LEU A 165 12.28 -5.54 0.65
CA LEU A 165 11.12 -4.85 0.09
C LEU A 165 9.93 -5.01 1.04
N ILE A 166 9.31 -3.90 1.40
CA ILE A 166 8.24 -3.83 2.39
C ILE A 166 6.98 -3.32 1.71
N GLN A 167 5.83 -3.96 1.97
CA GLN A 167 4.52 -3.50 1.53
C GLN A 167 3.53 -3.55 2.70
N MET A 168 2.70 -2.51 2.82
CA MET A 168 1.55 -2.52 3.72
C MET A 168 0.29 -2.72 2.89
N VAL A 169 -0.52 -3.70 3.27
CA VAL A 169 -1.72 -4.07 2.53
C VAL A 169 -2.90 -4.12 3.49
N GLU A 170 -3.92 -3.31 3.23
CA GLU A 170 -5.19 -3.35 3.96
C GLU A 170 -5.90 -4.70 3.79
N ASP A 171 -6.61 -5.15 4.82
CA ASP A 171 -7.24 -6.47 4.87
C ASP A 171 -8.34 -6.69 3.82
N GLY A 172 -8.89 -5.62 3.26
CA GLY A 172 -9.85 -5.65 2.16
C GLY A 172 -9.24 -5.86 0.76
N ASN A 173 -7.92 -5.76 0.60
CA ASN A 173 -7.28 -5.84 -0.72
C ASN A 173 -6.89 -7.29 -1.08
N THR A 174 -7.90 -8.15 -1.23
CA THR A 174 -7.74 -9.58 -1.52
C THR A 174 -6.82 -9.89 -2.72
N PRO A 175 -6.88 -9.16 -3.86
CA PRO A 175 -5.97 -9.41 -4.98
C PRO A 175 -4.49 -9.30 -4.58
N VAL A 176 -4.13 -8.27 -3.82
CA VAL A 176 -2.74 -8.07 -3.36
C VAL A 176 -2.36 -9.08 -2.29
N LEU A 177 -3.26 -9.33 -1.32
CA LEU A 177 -3.03 -10.31 -0.24
C LEU A 177 -2.77 -11.73 -0.77
N ASN A 178 -3.38 -12.09 -1.89
CA ASN A 178 -3.15 -13.38 -2.56
C ASN A 178 -1.90 -13.37 -3.45
N THR A 179 -1.54 -12.23 -4.02
CA THR A 179 -0.39 -12.10 -4.94
C THR A 179 0.95 -12.09 -4.21
N LEU A 180 1.06 -11.36 -3.10
CA LEU A 180 2.34 -11.16 -2.40
C LEU A 180 2.98 -12.49 -1.92
N PRO A 181 2.24 -13.43 -1.30
CA PRO A 181 2.81 -14.74 -0.93
C PRO A 181 3.35 -15.52 -2.13
N GLN A 182 2.68 -15.46 -3.28
CA GLN A 182 3.14 -16.12 -4.51
C GLN A 182 4.46 -15.54 -5.04
N LEU A 183 4.78 -14.30 -4.65
CA LEU A 183 6.03 -13.63 -4.97
C LEU A 183 7.12 -13.84 -3.90
N GLY A 184 6.83 -14.66 -2.88
CA GLY A 184 7.76 -14.96 -1.78
C GLY A 184 7.76 -13.94 -0.65
N TYR A 185 6.83 -12.98 -0.64
CA TYR A 185 6.67 -12.10 0.51
C TYR A 185 6.11 -12.87 1.70
N VAL A 186 6.68 -12.62 2.88
CA VAL A 186 6.21 -13.18 4.15
C VAL A 186 5.45 -12.09 4.90
N LYS A 187 4.29 -12.45 5.43
CA LYS A 187 3.52 -11.56 6.31
C LYS A 187 4.20 -11.53 7.68
N THR A 188 4.71 -10.37 8.08
CA THR A 188 5.50 -10.23 9.32
C THR A 188 4.75 -9.50 10.43
N GLN A 189 3.80 -8.63 10.10
CA GLN A 189 3.06 -7.87 11.12
C GLN A 189 1.58 -7.73 10.77
N GLU A 190 0.74 -7.66 11.80
CA GLU A 190 -0.66 -7.25 11.73
C GLU A 190 -0.82 -5.88 12.39
N ILE A 191 -1.40 -4.93 11.67
CA ILE A 191 -1.65 -3.56 12.14
C ILE A 191 -3.16 -3.38 12.29
N ARG A 192 -3.60 -2.94 13.47
CA ARG A 192 -4.99 -2.55 13.75
C ARG A 192 -5.01 -1.10 14.18
N HIS A 193 -5.84 -0.31 13.51
CA HIS A 193 -5.99 1.11 13.77
C HIS A 193 -7.43 1.43 14.14
N VAL A 194 -7.62 2.27 15.15
CA VAL A 194 -8.92 2.80 15.56
C VAL A 194 -8.81 4.29 15.82
N THR A 195 -9.73 5.07 15.29
CA THR A 195 -9.96 6.49 15.65
C THR A 195 -11.32 6.62 16.32
N VAL A 196 -11.37 7.28 17.47
CA VAL A 196 -12.59 7.65 18.19
C VAL A 196 -12.45 9.11 18.63
N LEU A 197 -13.31 9.99 18.14
CA LEU A 197 -13.33 11.42 18.50
C LEU A 197 -11.95 12.10 18.41
N GLY A 198 -11.22 11.82 17.32
CA GLY A 198 -9.87 12.35 17.07
C GLY A 198 -8.74 11.66 17.84
N ILE A 199 -9.05 10.84 18.85
CA ILE A 199 -8.08 10.00 19.55
C ILE A 199 -7.82 8.75 18.72
N LYS A 200 -6.55 8.52 18.42
CA LYS A 200 -6.10 7.43 17.55
C LYS A 200 -5.34 6.40 18.37
N ARG A 201 -5.61 5.13 18.08
CA ARG A 201 -4.91 3.98 18.64
C ARG A 201 -4.45 3.08 17.50
N THR A 202 -3.15 2.81 17.42
CA THR A 202 -2.58 1.80 16.53
C THR A 202 -1.98 0.69 17.39
N ARG A 203 -2.37 -0.55 17.14
CA ARG A 203 -1.69 -1.75 17.65
C ARG A 203 -1.00 -2.43 16.48
N ALA A 204 0.29 -2.70 16.63
CA ALA A 204 1.05 -3.51 15.69
C ALA A 204 1.52 -4.77 16.42
N THR A 205 1.15 -5.92 15.87
CA THR A 205 1.54 -7.24 16.38
C THR A 205 2.58 -7.81 15.43
N ASP A 206 3.79 -8.06 15.93
CA ASP A 206 4.78 -8.83 15.20
C ASP A 206 4.36 -10.31 15.21
N LEU A 207 4.16 -10.89 14.03
CA LEU A 207 3.64 -12.25 13.88
C LEU A 207 4.72 -13.31 14.05
N THR A 208 6.00 -12.92 14.07
CA THR A 208 7.13 -13.84 14.30
C THR A 208 7.39 -14.01 15.79
N THR A 209 7.32 -12.91 16.54
CA THR A 209 7.63 -12.88 17.98
C THR A 209 6.39 -12.83 18.87
N HIS A 210 5.21 -12.59 18.29
CA HIS A 210 3.94 -12.34 18.99
C HIS A 210 3.98 -11.15 19.95
N VAL A 211 4.95 -10.24 19.78
CA VAL A 211 5.07 -9.01 20.57
C VAL A 211 4.14 -7.94 20.01
N ASP A 212 3.40 -7.31 20.91
CA ASP A 212 2.55 -6.16 20.59
C ASP A 212 3.26 -4.85 20.90
N SER A 213 3.07 -3.88 20.01
CA SER A 213 3.29 -2.47 20.30
C SER A 213 1.98 -1.71 20.16
N VAL A 214 1.70 -0.81 21.10
CA VAL A 214 0.49 0.01 21.11
C VAL A 214 0.89 1.47 21.18
N ARG A 215 0.32 2.29 20.29
CA ARG A 215 0.52 3.74 20.27
C ARG A 215 -0.81 4.46 20.34
N TRP A 216 -0.88 5.45 21.21
CA TRP A 216 -1.97 6.41 21.30
C TRP A 216 -1.48 7.78 20.85
N PHE A 217 -2.28 8.52 20.10
CA PHE A 217 -1.93 9.85 19.64
C PHE A 217 -3.16 10.64 19.19
N ILE A 218 -3.04 11.97 19.20
CA ILE A 218 -4.07 12.89 18.69
C ILE A 218 -3.55 13.60 17.43
N LYS A 219 -2.27 14.01 17.46
CA LYS A 219 -1.60 14.72 16.36
C LYS A 219 -0.65 13.80 15.60
N LEU A 220 -0.46 14.10 14.32
CA LEU A 220 0.55 13.43 13.49
C LEU A 220 1.96 13.79 13.99
N PRO A 221 2.94 12.86 13.86
CA PRO A 221 4.34 13.20 14.10
C PRO A 221 4.80 14.29 13.12
N LYS A 222 5.55 15.29 13.62
CA LYS A 222 6.05 16.41 12.81
C LYS A 222 7.42 16.15 12.18
N ASP A 223 8.12 15.15 12.70
CA ASP A 223 9.52 14.81 12.44
C ASP A 223 9.71 13.72 11.39
N ARG A 224 8.64 13.27 10.72
CA ARG A 224 8.67 12.13 9.81
C ARG A 224 8.02 12.44 8.50
N PHE A 225 8.56 11.86 7.42
CA PHE A 225 7.89 11.86 6.13
C PHE A 225 6.55 11.12 6.24
N VAL A 226 5.49 11.75 5.74
CA VAL A 226 4.13 11.24 5.82
C VAL A 226 3.67 10.76 4.44
N ILE A 227 3.23 9.51 4.42
CA ILE A 227 2.59 8.83 3.28
C ILE A 227 1.08 8.74 3.57
#